data_AF-A0A645HBR2-F1
#
_entry.id   AF-A0A645HBR2-F1
#
_cell.length_a   1.000
_cell.length_b   1.000
_cell.length_c   1.000
_cell.angle_alpha   90.00
_cell.angle_beta   90.00
_cell.angle_gamma   90.00
#
_symmetry.space_group_name_H-M   'P 1'
#
loop_
_entity.id
_entity.type
_entity.pdbx_description
1 polymer ?
#
loop_
_entity_poly.entity_id
_entity_poly.type
_entity_poly.pdbx_seq_one_letter_code
_entity_poly.pdbx_strand_id
1 'polypeptide(L)'
;MNHLFARAKEVSDSQNIPFDYFLPLIDETVSKIHEMEPKLAQTGPAVRNDERVLQIHEALINDEEHLKIYRTMNESIKKMYEL
;
A
#
# COMPACT_ATOMS: atom_id res chain seq x y z
N MET A 1 -6.11 1.73 -8.29
CA MET A 1 -6.52 2.80 -7.35
C MET A 1 -7.82 2.47 -6.66
N ASN A 2 -9.00 2.64 -7.28
CA ASN A 2 -10.30 2.45 -6.59
C ASN A 2 -10.47 1.09 -5.90
N HIS A 3 -10.00 0.01 -6.52
CA HIS A 3 -10.03 -1.32 -5.90
C HIS A 3 -9.19 -1.39 -4.61
N LEU A 4 -8.01 -0.77 -4.59
CA LEU A 4 -7.16 -0.74 -3.39
C LEU A 4 -7.77 0.12 -2.29
N PHE A 5 -8.46 1.21 -2.65
CA PHE A 5 -9.23 2.01 -1.69
C PHE A 5 -10.41 1.25 -1.10
N ALA A 6 -11.11 0.46 -1.92
CA ALA A 6 -12.17 -0.42 -1.42
C ALA A 6 -11.62 -1.46 -0.43
N ARG A 7 -10.47 -2.07 -0.74
CA ARG A 7 -9.81 -3.02 0.18
C ARG A 7 -9.33 -2.35 1.47
N ALA A 8 -8.75 -1.16 1.39
CA ALA A 8 -8.40 -0.37 2.57
C ALA A 8 -9.63 -0.03 3.41
N LYS A 9 -10.78 0.28 2.77
CA LYS A 9 -12.05 0.50 3.45
C LYS A 9 -12.58 -0.74 4.14
N GLU A 10 -12.52 -1.91 3.50
CA GLU A 10 -12.88 -3.19 4.13
C GLU A 10 -12.06 -3.42 5.42
N VAL A 11 -10.75 -3.18 5.36
CA VAL A 11 -9.86 -3.30 6.52
C VAL A 11 -10.22 -2.28 7.60
N SER A 12 -10.41 -1.00 7.24
CA SER A 12 -10.73 0.05 8.23
C SER A 12 -12.08 -0.18 8.90
N ASP A 13 -13.09 -0.56 8.12
CA ASP A 13 -14.43 -0.88 8.63
C ASP A 13 -14.36 -2.05 9.62
N SER A 14 -13.55 -3.08 9.35
CA SER A 14 -13.34 -4.22 10.26
C SER A 14 -12.73 -3.84 11.62
N GLN A 15 -12.00 -2.72 11.66
CA GLN A 15 -11.35 -2.20 12.86
C GLN A 15 -12.11 -1.03 13.50
N ASN A 16 -13.30 -0.69 12.99
CA ASN A 16 -14.06 0.52 13.38
C ASN A 16 -13.26 1.83 13.24
N ILE A 17 -12.40 1.90 12.22
CA ILE A 17 -11.63 3.10 11.88
C ILE A 17 -12.34 3.82 10.73
N PRO A 18 -12.73 5.09 10.89
CA PRO A 18 -13.31 5.89 9.82
C PRO A 18 -12.39 5.98 8.58
N PHE A 19 -12.93 5.71 7.40
CA PHE A 19 -12.14 5.69 6.16
C PHE A 19 -11.61 7.09 5.77
N ASP A 20 -12.31 8.14 6.19
CA ASP A 20 -11.90 9.53 5.96
C ASP A 20 -10.53 9.88 6.57
N TYR A 21 -10.07 9.13 7.58
CA TYR A 21 -8.72 9.27 8.13
C TYR A 21 -7.61 8.98 7.12
N PHE A 22 -7.91 8.21 6.06
CA PHE A 22 -6.94 7.92 4.99
C PHE A 22 -6.97 8.94 3.85
N LEU A 23 -7.99 9.81 3.77
CA LEU A 23 -8.11 10.79 2.68
C LEU A 23 -6.88 11.71 2.57
N PRO A 24 -6.31 12.25 3.67
CA PRO A 24 -5.11 13.08 3.57
C PRO A 24 -3.91 12.36 2.94
N LEU A 25 -3.74 11.06 3.22
CA LEU A 25 -2.66 10.25 2.63
C LEU A 25 -2.91 9.96 1.15
N ILE A 26 -4.17 9.75 0.77
CA ILE A 26 -4.58 9.57 -0.62
C ILE A 26 -4.31 10.85 -1.41
N ASP A 27 -4.75 11.99 -0.88
CA ASP A 27 -4.58 13.30 -1.50
C ASP A 27 -3.09 13.65 -1.65
N GLU A 28 -2.27 13.41 -0.63
CA GLU A 28 -0.82 13.61 -0.72
C GLU A 28 -0.19 12.73 -1.83
N THR A 29 -0.60 11.46 -1.90
CA THR A 29 -0.07 10.52 -2.90
C THR A 29 -0.44 10.94 -4.33
N VAL A 30 -1.68 11.37 -4.54
CA VAL A 30 -2.17 11.86 -5.84
C VAL A 30 -1.53 13.22 -6.19
N SER A 31 -1.33 14.09 -5.22
CA SER A 31 -0.67 15.39 -5.46
C SER A 31 0.77 15.21 -5.93
N LYS A 32 1.53 14.28 -5.33
CA LYS A 32 2.94 14.05 -5.69
C LYS A 32 3.14 13.69 -7.16
N ILE A 33 2.24 12.93 -7.78
CA ILE A 33 2.39 12.54 -9.19
C ILE A 33 2.19 13.70 -10.17
N HIS A 34 1.69 14.85 -9.71
CA HIS A 34 1.64 16.08 -10.51
C HIS A 34 2.95 16.88 -10.45
N GLU A 35 3.80 16.61 -9.45
CA GLU A 35 5.05 17.34 -9.20
C GLU A 35 6.30 16.53 -9.59
N MET A 36 6.20 15.20 -9.56
CA MET A 36 7.32 14.30 -9.88
C MET A 36 6.83 13.01 -10.56
N GLU A 37 7.74 12.38 -11.31
CA GLU A 37 7.45 11.12 -12.00
C GLU A 37 6.96 10.05 -11.02
N PRO A 38 5.94 9.23 -11.36
CA PRO A 38 5.38 8.22 -10.46
C PRO A 38 6.42 7.23 -9.90
N LYS A 39 7.43 6.88 -10.71
CA LYS A 39 8.54 6.03 -10.26
C LYS A 39 9.37 6.69 -9.15
N LEU A 40 9.53 8.02 -9.18
CA LEU A 40 10.24 8.75 -8.14
C LEU A 40 9.36 9.03 -6.92
N ALA A 41 8.03 9.09 -7.10
CA ALA A 41 7.07 9.29 -6.02
C ALA A 41 6.83 8.03 -5.15
N GLN A 42 7.28 6.85 -5.57
CA GLN A 42 7.05 5.60 -4.85
C GLN A 42 7.76 5.62 -3.49
N THR A 43 6.98 5.37 -2.44
CA THR A 43 7.48 5.19 -1.07
C THR A 43 7.03 3.86 -0.48
N GLY A 44 7.43 3.57 0.76
CA GLY A 44 6.97 2.41 1.52
C GLY A 44 8.04 1.34 1.72
N PRO A 45 7.72 0.26 2.46
CA PRO A 45 8.70 -0.75 2.84
C PRO A 45 9.25 -1.55 1.65
N ALA A 46 8.47 -1.79 0.59
CA ALA A 46 8.93 -2.54 -0.58
C ALA A 46 10.07 -1.86 -1.32
N VAL A 47 9.95 -0.56 -1.63
CA VAL A 47 11.02 0.20 -2.31
C VAL A 47 12.21 0.49 -1.39
N ARG A 48 12.04 0.39 -0.06
CA ARG A 48 13.14 0.44 0.93
C ARG A 48 13.78 -0.92 1.19
N ASN A 49 13.27 -1.98 0.58
CA ASN A 49 13.61 -3.38 0.86
C ASN A 49 13.55 -3.75 2.36
N ASP A 50 12.56 -3.22 3.07
CA ASP A 50 12.38 -3.43 4.51
C ASP A 50 11.62 -4.74 4.78
N GLU A 51 12.32 -5.87 4.65
CA GLU A 51 11.74 -7.21 4.79
C GLU A 51 11.08 -7.45 6.14
N ARG A 52 11.61 -6.84 7.21
CA ARG A 52 11.04 -6.95 8.55
C ARG A 52 9.64 -6.36 8.59
N VAL A 53 9.45 -5.15 8.06
CA VAL A 53 8.13 -4.51 8.02
C VAL A 53 7.18 -5.27 7.10
N LEU A 54 7.66 -5.76 5.96
CA LEU A 54 6.86 -6.57 5.04
C LEU A 54 6.31 -7.83 5.73
N GLN A 55 7.16 -8.56 6.46
CA GLN A 55 6.76 -9.76 7.21
C GLN A 55 5.75 -9.45 8.33
N ILE A 56 5.93 -8.33 9.04
CA ILE A 56 4.98 -7.89 10.06
C ILE A 56 3.62 -7.61 9.43
N HIS A 57 3.57 -6.88 8.30
CA HIS A 57 2.31 -6.62 7.60
C HIS A 57 1.65 -7.91 7.13
N GLU A 58 2.39 -8.85 6.53
CA GLU A 58 1.84 -10.14 6.10
C GLU A 58 1.22 -10.92 7.26
N ALA A 59 1.84 -10.89 8.44
CA ALA A 59 1.31 -11.54 9.64
C ALA A 59 0.04 -10.88 10.20
N LEU A 60 -0.25 -9.63 9.85
CA LEU A 60 -1.47 -8.92 10.26
C LEU A 60 -2.64 -9.15 9.30
N ILE A 61 -2.39 -9.60 8.07
CA ILE A 61 -3.41 -9.79 7.04
C ILE A 61 -3.95 -11.22 7.13
N ASN A 62 -5.16 -11.35 7.67
CA ASN A 62 -5.83 -12.66 7.81
C ASN A 62 -6.63 -13.08 6.57
N ASP A 63 -7.02 -12.14 5.72
CA ASP A 63 -7.76 -12.42 4.48
C ASP A 63 -6.79 -12.87 3.37
N GLU A 64 -7.02 -14.06 2.80
CA GLU A 64 -6.12 -14.66 1.81
C GLU A 64 -6.03 -13.84 0.52
N GLU A 65 -7.13 -13.21 0.09
CA GLU A 65 -7.15 -12.41 -1.13
C GLU A 65 -6.44 -11.07 -0.91
N HIS A 66 -6.62 -10.44 0.25
CA HIS A 66 -5.87 -9.24 0.66
C HIS A 66 -4.36 -9.55 0.72
N LEU A 67 -3.97 -10.69 1.30
CA LEU A 67 -2.57 -11.11 1.41
C LEU A 67 -1.96 -11.35 0.03
N LYS A 68 -2.70 -11.99 -0.88
CA LYS A 68 -2.27 -12.22 -2.26
C LYS A 68 -2.05 -10.90 -3.01
N ILE A 69 -2.97 -9.94 -2.91
CA ILE A 69 -2.82 -8.61 -3.51
C ILE A 69 -1.59 -7.90 -2.92
N TYR A 70 -1.45 -7.92 -1.60
CA TYR A 70 -0.33 -7.30 -0.90
C TYR A 70 1.02 -7.85 -1.40
N ARG A 71 1.18 -9.18 -1.44
CA ARG A 71 2.40 -9.83 -1.95
C ARG A 71 2.67 -9.48 -3.41
N THR A 72 1.66 -9.62 -4.27
CA THR A 72 1.78 -9.32 -5.71
C THR A 72 2.25 -7.89 -5.96
N MET A 73 1.67 -6.92 -5.24
CA MET A 73 2.05 -5.52 -5.37
C MET A 73 3.48 -5.27 -4.89
N ASN A 74 3.87 -5.80 -3.73
CA ASN A 74 5.22 -5.61 -3.20
C ASN A 74 6.29 -6.28 -4.08
N GLU A 75 6.03 -7.48 -4.61
CA GLU A 75 6.91 -8.14 -5.59
C GLU A 75 7.07 -7.30 -6.87
N SER A 76 5.96 -6.77 -7.40
CA SER A 76 5.99 -5.92 -8.58
C SER A 76 6.77 -4.62 -8.34
N ILE A 77 6.63 -4.02 -7.15
CA ILE A 77 7.39 -2.84 -6.74
C ILE A 77 8.87 -3.20 -6.69
N LYS A 78 9.29 -4.20 -5.91
CA LYS A 78 10.71 -4.60 -5.80
C LYS A 78 11.36 -4.84 -7.17
N LYS A 79 10.69 -5.57 -8.06
CA LYS A 79 11.15 -5.79 -9.44
C LYS A 79 11.34 -4.50 -10.24
N MET A 80 10.47 -3.50 -10.07
CA MET A 80 10.57 -2.21 -10.75
C MET A 80 11.80 -1.38 -10.30
N TYR A 81 12.28 -1.60 -9.07
CA TYR A 81 13.42 -0.89 -8.47
C TYR A 81 14.68 -1.76 -8.35
N GLU A 82 14.68 -2.96 -8.95
CA GLU A 82 15.84 -3.87 -8.98
C GLU A 82 16.34 -4.26 -7.57
N LEU A 83 15.41 -4.47 -6.64
CA LEU A 83 15.65 -4.86 -5.24
C LEU A 83 15.48 -6.35 -4.98
#